data_AF-A0A1Z8Q2U4-F1
#
_entry.id   AF-A0A1Z8Q2U4-F1
#
_cell.length_a   1.000
_cell.length_b   1.000
_cell.length_c   1.000
_cell.angle_alpha   90.00
_cell.angle_beta   90.00
_cell.angle_gamma   90.00
#
_symmetry.space_group_name_H-M   'P 1'
#
loop_
_entity.id
_entity.type
_entity.pdbx_description
1 polymer ?
#
loop_
_entity_poly.entity_id
_entity_poly.type
_entity_poly.pdbx_seq_one_letter_code
_entity_poly.pdbx_strand_id
1 'polypeptide(L)'
;MATWKKIVTESSSNTIAQATTGNAATATALASGRTIGMTGDVVWTSASFDGSGNVTGSAAIQAAQTNITSLLAADIKIGEDDETKVDFETANEIHFYANNTEQVYLADNIFGPQSDSDVDLGTTGVRWKDAYIDTITTTGDLTVGGDVRVNGNDIKASDGTTAITLSGADVTVAGDLTVSGDTTTLNTATLEVEDATVVLAKVGSPTTTTGNGAGINIYTSATGADTAELAWVKDQGGGNTDGTGTATGLTGWHVRNAMTSNHLEFPIAVMEFSTNSTAPTGKAAGIGSFHYDTGDDKLYIRTA
;
A
#
# COMPACT_ATOMS: atom_id res chain seq x y z
N MET A 1 10.22 107.66 70.49
CA MET A 1 10.00 107.34 69.06
C MET A 1 10.28 105.85 68.89
N ALA A 2 9.58 105.05 68.09
CA ALA A 2 8.51 105.33 67.12
C ALA A 2 7.40 104.25 67.17
N THR A 3 6.42 104.31 66.26
CA THR A 3 5.13 103.61 66.33
C THR A 3 4.77 102.82 65.06
N TRP A 4 4.27 101.59 65.24
CA TRP A 4 3.34 100.79 64.39
C TRP A 4 3.62 100.52 62.89
N LYS A 5 3.31 99.29 62.41
CA LYS A 5 2.11 99.06 61.54
C LYS A 5 1.67 97.60 61.27
N LYS A 6 0.35 97.54 61.04
CA LYS A 6 -0.60 96.55 60.43
C LYS A 6 -0.04 95.90 59.11
N ILE A 7 -0.57 94.85 58.43
CA ILE A 7 -1.96 94.42 58.16
C ILE A 7 -2.04 92.95 57.66
N VAL A 8 -3.13 92.23 58.00
CA VAL A 8 -4.00 91.54 57.01
C VAL A 8 -5.45 91.99 57.28
N THR A 9 -6.27 92.10 56.24
CA THR A 9 -7.68 92.57 56.31
C THR A 9 -8.59 91.62 55.56
N GLU A 10 -9.63 91.11 56.24
CA GLU A 10 -10.77 90.45 55.64
C GLU A 10 -11.72 91.48 54.98
N SER A 11 -12.71 91.01 54.22
CA SER A 11 -13.71 91.89 53.61
C SER A 11 -14.85 92.24 54.58
N SER A 12 -15.63 93.27 54.25
CA SER A 12 -16.71 93.80 55.09
C SER A 12 -17.87 92.85 55.37
N SER A 13 -17.86 91.66 54.77
CA SER A 13 -18.87 90.59 54.98
C SER A 13 -18.43 89.55 56.02
N ASN A 14 -17.29 89.77 56.68
CA ASN A 14 -16.61 88.83 57.59
C ASN A 14 -16.31 87.45 56.98
N THR A 15 -16.27 87.40 55.64
CA THR A 15 -15.62 86.39 54.83
C THR A 15 -14.35 86.99 54.24
N ILE A 16 -13.31 86.17 54.09
CA ILE A 16 -12.29 86.42 53.07
C ILE A 16 -13.03 86.36 51.73
N ALA A 17 -13.02 87.46 50.97
CA ALA A 17 -13.91 87.60 49.81
C ALA A 17 -13.56 86.59 48.71
N GLN A 18 -14.46 85.64 48.47
CA GLN A 18 -14.61 84.96 47.18
C GLN A 18 -16.05 84.49 47.00
N ALA A 19 -16.64 84.85 45.87
CA ALA A 19 -17.95 84.35 45.47
C ALA A 19 -17.76 83.04 44.69
N THR A 20 -18.43 81.98 45.12
CA THR A 20 -18.51 80.70 44.41
C THR A 20 -19.94 80.44 43.97
N THR A 21 -20.22 80.56 42.67
CA THR A 21 -21.47 80.06 42.07
C THR A 21 -21.16 79.33 40.77
N GLY A 22 -21.55 78.05 40.75
CA GLY A 22 -21.26 77.10 39.69
C GLY A 22 -21.76 77.47 38.30
N ASN A 23 -21.28 76.69 37.33
CA ASN A 23 -21.43 76.94 35.90
C ASN A 23 -20.82 78.26 35.42
N ALA A 24 -19.60 78.55 35.89
CA ALA A 24 -18.61 79.09 34.98
C ALA A 24 -18.60 78.20 33.72
N ALA A 25 -18.66 78.79 32.52
CA ALA A 25 -18.77 78.05 31.26
C ALA A 25 -17.58 77.10 31.00
N THR A 26 -16.53 77.22 31.81
CA THR A 26 -15.46 76.25 32.05
C THR A 26 -15.33 76.03 33.56
N ALA A 27 -15.31 74.77 34.03
CA ALA A 27 -15.05 74.46 35.43
C ALA A 27 -13.56 74.69 35.77
N THR A 28 -13.27 75.17 36.98
CA THR A 28 -11.88 75.35 37.45
C THR A 28 -11.27 74.00 37.86
N ALA A 29 -10.02 73.76 37.49
CA ALA A 29 -9.30 72.53 37.81
C ALA A 29 -9.09 72.32 39.32
N LEU A 30 -8.91 71.06 39.74
CA LEU A 30 -8.54 70.67 41.10
C LEU A 30 -7.20 71.33 41.50
N ALA A 31 -7.16 71.94 42.67
CA ALA A 31 -5.95 72.58 43.20
C ALA A 31 -4.77 71.62 43.44
N SER A 32 -5.01 70.31 43.41
CA SER A 32 -3.99 69.25 43.38
C SER A 32 -4.60 68.03 42.69
N GLY A 33 -3.98 67.57 41.61
CA GLY A 33 -4.49 66.46 40.81
C GLY A 33 -4.36 65.08 41.49
N ARG A 34 -5.05 64.10 40.91
CA ARG A 34 -5.08 62.69 41.33
C ARG A 34 -4.74 61.77 40.17
N THR A 35 -4.59 60.47 40.41
CA THR A 35 -4.38 59.46 39.36
C THR A 35 -5.44 58.36 39.45
N ILE A 36 -5.78 57.76 38.30
CA ILE A 36 -6.72 56.64 38.14
C ILE A 36 -5.90 55.41 37.72
N GLY A 37 -6.09 54.22 38.32
CA GLY A 37 -5.25 53.04 38.04
C GLY A 37 -6.01 51.71 37.96
N MET A 38 -5.41 50.74 37.25
CA MET A 38 -5.91 49.39 36.93
C MET A 38 -4.83 48.33 37.18
N THR A 39 -5.23 47.10 37.53
CA THR A 39 -4.32 45.96 37.80
C THR A 39 -4.93 44.62 37.35
N GLY A 40 -4.12 43.70 36.84
CA GLY A 40 -4.55 42.36 36.43
C GLY A 40 -4.13 42.06 34.98
N ASP A 41 -4.97 41.34 34.24
CA ASP A 41 -4.70 41.00 32.82
C ASP A 41 -4.74 42.21 31.85
N VAL A 42 -5.03 43.40 32.37
CA VAL A 42 -4.92 44.69 31.72
C VAL A 42 -4.39 45.67 32.76
N VAL A 43 -3.29 46.37 32.47
CA VAL A 43 -2.65 47.31 33.40
C VAL A 43 -2.50 48.68 32.77
N TRP A 44 -3.02 49.70 33.42
CA TRP A 44 -2.92 51.09 33.00
C TRP A 44 -3.12 52.05 34.18
N THR A 45 -2.51 53.23 34.15
CA THR A 45 -2.69 54.30 35.16
C THR A 45 -2.52 55.67 34.53
N SER A 46 -3.32 56.65 34.95
CA SER A 46 -3.39 57.99 34.36
C SER A 46 -2.33 58.97 34.85
N ALA A 47 -2.15 60.05 34.08
CA ALA A 47 -1.52 61.27 34.56
C ALA A 47 -2.35 61.99 35.65
N SER A 48 -1.79 63.09 36.18
CA SER A 48 -2.44 63.99 37.14
C SER A 48 -3.74 64.57 36.59
N PHE A 49 -4.84 63.91 36.91
CA PHE A 49 -6.20 64.35 36.63
C PHE A 49 -6.59 65.44 37.63
N ASP A 50 -6.71 66.66 37.13
CA ASP A 50 -7.26 67.82 37.83
C ASP A 50 -8.57 68.32 37.19
N GLY A 51 -9.10 67.63 36.16
CA GLY A 51 -10.29 68.06 35.44
C GLY A 51 -10.09 69.25 34.49
N SER A 52 -8.86 69.74 34.29
CA SER A 52 -8.53 70.72 33.23
C SER A 52 -8.67 70.15 31.81
N GLY A 53 -8.68 68.82 31.68
CA GLY A 53 -8.83 68.12 30.40
C GLY A 53 -9.18 66.64 30.58
N ASN A 54 -9.35 65.95 29.45
CA ASN A 54 -9.68 64.52 29.41
C ASN A 54 -8.49 63.67 29.85
N VAL A 55 -8.80 62.52 30.49
CA VAL A 55 -7.83 61.44 30.67
C VAL A 55 -7.93 60.49 29.47
N THR A 56 -6.82 60.27 28.77
CA THR A 56 -6.71 59.31 27.67
C THR A 56 -5.51 58.38 27.86
N GLY A 57 -5.64 57.16 27.36
CA GLY A 57 -4.58 56.16 27.41
C GLY A 57 -4.99 54.89 26.66
N SER A 58 -3.99 54.14 26.20
CA SER A 58 -4.18 52.83 25.58
C SER A 58 -4.07 51.75 26.65
N ALA A 59 -4.96 50.77 26.60
CA ALA A 59 -4.93 49.58 27.43
C ALA A 59 -4.90 48.35 26.51
N ALA A 60 -4.09 47.34 26.87
CA ALA A 60 -3.92 46.12 26.11
C ALA A 60 -4.23 44.89 26.99
N ILE A 61 -4.79 43.85 26.38
CA ILE A 61 -4.93 42.51 26.96
C ILE A 61 -3.51 41.92 27.15
N GLN A 62 -3.25 41.13 28.21
CA GLN A 62 -2.05 40.28 28.20
C GLN A 62 -2.18 39.28 27.05
N ALA A 63 -1.33 39.41 26.03
CA ALA A 63 -1.32 38.51 24.88
C ALA A 63 -1.11 37.02 25.27
N ALA A 64 -0.56 36.77 26.46
CA ALA A 64 -0.72 35.51 27.18
C ALA A 64 -1.15 35.83 28.62
N GLN A 65 -2.32 35.36 29.03
CA GLN A 65 -2.77 35.45 30.42
C GLN A 65 -1.77 34.75 31.36
N THR A 66 -1.64 35.17 32.62
CA THR A 66 -0.81 34.43 33.59
C THR A 66 -1.48 33.15 34.13
N ASN A 67 -2.32 32.53 33.30
CA ASN A 67 -2.96 31.22 33.40
C ASN A 67 -2.69 30.41 32.11
N ILE A 68 -1.54 30.66 31.47
CA ILE A 68 -0.99 30.02 30.25
C ILE A 68 0.46 29.62 30.53
N THR A 69 0.87 28.44 30.06
CA THR A 69 2.16 27.83 30.44
C THR A 69 3.17 27.56 29.30
N SER A 70 2.89 27.92 28.03
CA SER A 70 3.94 28.33 27.06
C SER A 70 3.41 28.90 25.73
N LEU A 71 3.97 30.02 25.28
CA LEU A 71 3.96 30.57 23.90
C LEU A 71 5.21 31.48 23.75
N LEU A 72 6.16 31.22 22.83
CA LEU A 72 7.36 32.09 22.68
C LEU A 72 7.99 32.01 21.27
N ALA A 73 8.49 33.13 20.73
CA ALA A 73 8.51 33.38 19.27
C ALA A 73 9.85 33.85 18.66
N ALA A 74 10.05 33.45 17.39
CA ALA A 74 10.66 34.20 16.28
C ALA A 74 10.37 33.40 14.99
N ASP A 75 9.19 33.45 14.37
CA ASP A 75 8.07 34.41 14.55
C ASP A 75 6.74 33.72 14.89
N ILE A 76 5.81 34.48 15.49
CA ILE A 76 4.46 34.01 15.83
C ILE A 76 3.40 34.76 15.00
N LYS A 77 2.66 33.98 14.23
CA LYS A 77 1.19 34.03 14.08
C LYS A 77 0.78 32.57 13.93
N ILE A 78 -0.29 32.11 14.57
CA ILE A 78 -0.68 30.68 14.49
C ILE A 78 -1.63 30.46 13.30
N GLY A 79 -1.24 31.03 12.17
CA GLY A 79 -2.08 31.27 11.00
C GLY A 79 -1.84 32.64 10.38
N GLU A 80 -1.98 32.74 9.06
CA GLU A 80 -1.75 33.99 8.32
C GLU A 80 -3.00 34.88 8.29
N ASP A 81 -4.15 34.24 8.17
CA ASP A 81 -5.50 34.76 7.94
C ASP A 81 -6.55 33.74 8.45
N ASP A 82 -7.82 33.88 8.05
CA ASP A 82 -8.89 32.94 8.41
C ASP A 82 -8.75 31.57 7.69
N GLU A 83 -7.92 31.49 6.65
CA GLU A 83 -7.79 30.33 5.75
C GLU A 83 -6.64 29.38 6.13
N THR A 84 -5.52 29.92 6.62
CA THR A 84 -4.35 29.16 7.07
C THR A 84 -4.16 29.39 8.56
N LYS A 85 -4.36 28.37 9.40
CA LYS A 85 -4.35 28.48 10.89
C LYS A 85 -4.11 27.14 11.59
N VAL A 86 -3.67 27.18 12.85
CA VAL A 86 -3.87 26.05 13.78
C VAL A 86 -4.99 26.45 14.73
N ASP A 87 -6.06 25.67 14.74
CA ASP A 87 -7.27 25.97 15.49
C ASP A 87 -7.50 24.97 16.63
N PHE A 88 -8.19 25.44 17.66
CA PHE A 88 -8.63 24.67 18.83
C PHE A 88 -10.16 24.81 18.98
N GLU A 89 -10.86 24.89 17.85
CA GLU A 89 -12.32 25.09 17.77
C GLU A 89 -13.12 23.91 18.34
N THR A 90 -12.58 22.68 18.24
CA THR A 90 -13.18 21.48 18.85
C THR A 90 -12.48 21.12 20.15
N ALA A 91 -13.28 20.74 21.15
CA ALA A 91 -12.77 20.44 22.49
C ALA A 91 -11.95 19.13 22.53
N ASN A 92 -10.73 19.22 23.07
CA ASN A 92 -9.72 18.14 23.13
C ASN A 92 -9.09 17.79 21.78
N GLU A 93 -9.24 18.65 20.76
CA GLU A 93 -8.66 18.46 19.44
C GLU A 93 -7.75 19.65 19.06
N ILE A 94 -6.91 19.44 18.05
CA ILE A 94 -6.01 20.45 17.48
C ILE A 94 -6.04 20.30 15.97
N HIS A 95 -6.52 21.31 15.24
CA HIS A 95 -6.77 21.26 13.80
C HIS A 95 -5.75 22.10 13.03
N PHE A 96 -5.32 21.64 11.85
CA PHE A 96 -4.36 22.34 10.99
C PHE A 96 -4.99 22.68 9.64
N TYR A 97 -5.12 23.97 9.36
CA TYR A 97 -5.76 24.53 8.17
C TYR A 97 -4.74 25.09 7.17
N ALA A 98 -5.01 24.89 5.89
CA ALA A 98 -4.41 25.63 4.77
C ALA A 98 -5.47 25.86 3.68
N ASN A 99 -5.46 27.03 3.03
CA ASN A 99 -6.42 27.35 1.94
C ASN A 99 -7.88 27.07 2.35
N ASN A 100 -8.25 27.52 3.55
CA ASN A 100 -9.57 27.37 4.19
C ASN A 100 -10.06 25.92 4.34
N THR A 101 -9.14 24.97 4.25
CA THR A 101 -9.41 23.53 4.32
C THR A 101 -8.60 22.95 5.46
N GLU A 102 -9.27 22.23 6.34
CA GLU A 102 -8.58 21.45 7.37
C GLU A 102 -7.88 20.27 6.71
N GLN A 103 -6.61 20.07 7.02
CA GLN A 103 -5.78 19.03 6.41
C GLN A 103 -5.61 17.86 7.37
N VAL A 104 -5.13 18.12 8.58
CA VAL A 104 -4.91 17.11 9.63
C VAL A 104 -5.34 17.63 11.00
N TYR A 105 -5.68 16.70 11.88
CA TYR A 105 -5.98 16.99 13.29
C TYR A 105 -5.32 15.99 14.24
N LEU A 106 -5.21 16.41 15.51
CA LEU A 106 -4.93 15.53 16.64
C LEU A 106 -6.18 15.43 17.52
N ALA A 107 -6.51 14.23 17.96
CA ALA A 107 -7.55 13.93 18.95
C ALA A 107 -7.10 12.78 19.87
N ASP A 108 -7.95 12.31 20.79
CA ASP A 108 -7.62 11.19 21.67
C ASP A 108 -7.26 9.92 20.87
N ASN A 109 -5.98 9.52 20.95
CA ASN A 109 -5.37 8.41 20.20
C ASN A 109 -5.38 8.56 18.66
N ILE A 110 -5.57 9.78 18.12
CA ILE A 110 -5.64 10.04 16.68
C ILE A 110 -4.65 11.13 16.26
N PHE A 111 -3.91 10.86 15.19
CA PHE A 111 -3.36 11.88 14.29
C PHE A 111 -3.78 11.47 12.88
N GLY A 112 -4.66 12.25 12.25
CA GLY A 112 -5.35 11.82 11.04
C GLY A 112 -5.68 12.95 10.07
N PRO A 113 -5.92 12.64 8.79
CA PRO A 113 -6.43 13.61 7.83
C PRO A 113 -7.91 13.90 8.07
N GLN A 114 -8.38 15.10 7.73
CA GLN A 114 -9.81 15.43 7.81
C GLN A 114 -10.60 14.86 6.61
N SER A 115 -9.96 14.75 5.44
CA SER A 115 -10.56 14.17 4.23
C SER A 115 -9.84 12.88 3.82
N ASP A 116 -10.62 11.89 3.36
CA ASP A 116 -10.08 10.67 2.77
C ASP A 116 -9.29 11.00 1.49
N SER A 117 -8.12 10.37 1.34
CA SER A 117 -7.26 10.44 0.16
C SER A 117 -6.78 11.85 -0.24
N ASP A 118 -6.70 12.78 0.74
CA ASP A 118 -6.24 14.17 0.54
C ASP A 118 -4.76 14.39 0.93
N VAL A 119 -4.32 13.84 2.08
CA VAL A 119 -3.00 14.15 2.68
C VAL A 119 -1.93 13.14 2.30
N ASP A 120 -0.89 13.61 1.61
CA ASP A 120 0.33 12.86 1.30
C ASP A 120 1.31 12.77 2.49
N LEU A 121 1.93 11.60 2.68
CA LEU A 121 3.09 11.42 3.58
C LEU A 121 4.41 11.68 2.85
N GLY A 122 4.69 12.97 2.60
CA GLY A 122 5.87 13.43 1.88
C GLY A 122 5.68 13.41 0.36
N THR A 123 6.72 13.78 -0.40
CA THR A 123 6.62 14.01 -1.85
C THR A 123 7.78 13.38 -2.62
N THR A 124 7.70 13.42 -3.96
CA THR A 124 8.85 13.07 -4.81
C THR A 124 9.99 14.07 -4.60
N GLY A 125 11.02 13.62 -3.88
CA GLY A 125 12.21 14.41 -3.53
C GLY A 125 12.36 14.71 -2.05
N VAL A 126 11.26 14.66 -1.27
CA VAL A 126 11.26 14.87 0.19
C VAL A 126 10.42 13.77 0.84
N ARG A 127 11.09 12.68 1.23
CA ARG A 127 10.46 11.46 1.76
C ARG A 127 10.71 11.34 3.26
N TRP A 128 9.78 10.69 3.97
CA TRP A 128 10.10 10.11 5.27
C TRP A 128 11.20 9.05 5.10
N LYS A 129 12.12 9.00 6.07
CA LYS A 129 13.28 8.09 6.01
C LYS A 129 12.89 6.66 6.38
N ASP A 130 12.19 6.51 7.49
CA ASP A 130 11.75 5.25 8.09
C ASP A 130 10.35 5.45 8.70
N ALA A 131 9.55 4.40 8.83
CA ALA A 131 8.27 4.40 9.53
C ALA A 131 8.25 3.31 10.61
N TYR A 132 7.73 3.62 11.80
CA TYR A 132 7.59 2.70 12.93
C TYR A 132 6.12 2.60 13.29
N ILE A 133 5.48 1.50 12.90
CA ILE A 133 4.03 1.27 12.96
C ILE A 133 3.76 -0.21 13.27
N ASP A 134 2.78 -0.48 14.12
CA ASP A 134 2.44 -1.85 14.55
C ASP A 134 1.72 -2.64 13.44
N THR A 135 0.83 -1.99 12.70
CA THR A 135 0.06 -2.56 11.59
C THR A 135 -0.08 -1.58 10.44
N ILE A 136 -0.31 -2.12 9.24
CA ILE A 136 -0.63 -1.37 8.03
C ILE A 136 -1.98 -1.88 7.52
N THR A 137 -2.91 -0.97 7.24
CA THR A 137 -4.20 -1.27 6.60
C THR A 137 -4.33 -0.37 5.39
N THR A 138 -4.57 -0.94 4.21
CA THR A 138 -4.81 -0.21 2.96
C THR A 138 -6.16 -0.62 2.36
N THR A 139 -6.79 0.29 1.63
CA THR A 139 -8.03 0.04 0.86
C THR A 139 -7.77 -0.45 -0.55
N GLY A 140 -6.52 -0.33 -1.04
CA GLY A 140 -6.05 -0.83 -2.33
C GLY A 140 -4.70 -1.56 -2.22
N ASP A 141 -4.11 -1.85 -3.37
CA ASP A 141 -2.89 -2.65 -3.51
C ASP A 141 -1.65 -2.01 -2.86
N LEU A 142 -0.80 -2.84 -2.27
CA LEU A 142 0.51 -2.43 -1.75
C LEU A 142 1.56 -2.47 -2.86
N THR A 143 2.11 -1.31 -3.21
CA THR A 143 3.29 -1.22 -4.11
C THR A 143 4.57 -1.07 -3.29
N VAL A 144 5.54 -1.97 -3.50
CA VAL A 144 6.86 -1.91 -2.86
C VAL A 144 7.94 -1.74 -3.93
N GLY A 145 8.73 -0.68 -3.84
CA GLY A 145 9.77 -0.34 -4.83
C GLY A 145 11.09 -1.13 -4.70
N GLY A 146 11.12 -2.18 -3.87
CA GLY A 146 12.27 -3.01 -3.55
C GLY A 146 11.84 -4.30 -2.86
N ASP A 147 12.78 -4.99 -2.23
CA ASP A 147 12.52 -6.32 -1.65
C ASP A 147 11.57 -6.28 -0.44
N VAL A 148 10.69 -7.27 -0.34
CA VAL A 148 9.81 -7.49 0.81
C VAL A 148 10.43 -8.48 1.78
N ARG A 149 10.57 -8.10 3.06
CA ARG A 149 10.98 -9.01 4.14
C ARG A 149 9.82 -9.30 5.08
N VAL A 150 9.36 -10.55 5.11
CA VAL A 150 8.27 -11.00 6.00
C VAL A 150 8.86 -11.61 7.27
N ASN A 151 8.98 -10.84 8.36
CA ASN A 151 9.56 -11.36 9.62
C ASN A 151 8.73 -12.44 10.30
N GLY A 152 7.42 -12.49 10.03
CA GLY A 152 6.54 -13.58 10.46
C GLY A 152 6.58 -14.82 9.56
N ASN A 153 7.41 -14.82 8.51
CA ASN A 153 7.58 -15.85 7.49
C ASN A 153 6.35 -16.26 6.66
N ASP A 154 5.14 -15.94 7.07
CA ASP A 154 3.90 -16.31 6.36
C ASP A 154 3.26 -15.16 5.60
N ILE A 155 2.77 -15.45 4.38
CA ILE A 155 1.83 -14.61 3.64
C ILE A 155 0.45 -15.27 3.72
N LYS A 156 -0.55 -14.49 4.16
CA LYS A 156 -1.91 -14.96 4.41
C LYS A 156 -2.88 -14.59 3.31
N ALA A 157 -3.89 -15.44 3.10
CA ALA A 157 -5.07 -15.11 2.32
C ALA A 157 -6.00 -14.16 3.10
N SER A 158 -7.03 -13.64 2.42
CA SER A 158 -7.99 -12.67 2.99
C SER A 158 -8.86 -13.22 4.13
N ASP A 159 -8.94 -14.54 4.28
CA ASP A 159 -9.60 -15.23 5.40
C ASP A 159 -8.66 -15.48 6.60
N GLY A 160 -7.39 -15.08 6.49
CA GLY A 160 -6.37 -15.26 7.51
C GLY A 160 -5.64 -16.60 7.50
N THR A 161 -5.96 -17.51 6.57
CA THR A 161 -5.20 -18.75 6.36
C THR A 161 -3.82 -18.48 5.77
N THR A 162 -2.81 -19.29 6.11
CA THR A 162 -1.48 -19.17 5.51
C THR A 162 -1.50 -19.76 4.10
N ALA A 163 -1.25 -18.92 3.08
CA ALA A 163 -1.22 -19.33 1.69
C ALA A 163 0.19 -19.70 1.22
N ILE A 164 1.20 -18.95 1.71
CA ILE A 164 2.62 -19.16 1.42
C ILE A 164 3.41 -19.07 2.73
N THR A 165 4.31 -20.01 2.97
CA THR A 165 5.29 -19.97 4.07
C THR A 165 6.70 -19.89 3.51
N LEU A 166 7.52 -19.01 4.09
CA LEU A 166 8.92 -18.79 3.76
C LEU A 166 9.80 -19.44 4.84
N SER A 167 10.62 -20.43 4.49
CA SER A 167 11.44 -21.17 5.45
C SER A 167 12.91 -21.14 5.03
N GLY A 168 13.70 -20.26 5.64
CA GLY A 168 15.10 -20.06 5.27
C GLY A 168 15.21 -19.44 3.88
N ALA A 169 15.52 -20.26 2.87
CA ALA A 169 15.52 -19.88 1.46
C ALA A 169 14.36 -20.50 0.66
N ASP A 170 13.59 -21.39 1.30
CA ASP A 170 12.56 -22.19 0.64
C ASP A 170 11.18 -21.53 0.71
N VAL A 171 10.31 -21.90 -0.24
CA VAL A 171 8.92 -21.43 -0.34
C VAL A 171 7.99 -22.63 -0.38
N THR A 172 7.03 -22.68 0.54
CA THR A 172 5.93 -23.67 0.54
C THR A 172 4.63 -22.99 0.18
N VAL A 173 3.91 -23.51 -0.83
CA VAL A 173 2.53 -23.14 -1.13
C VAL A 173 1.60 -24.12 -0.42
N ALA A 174 0.63 -23.62 0.35
CA ALA A 174 -0.22 -24.47 1.20
C ALA A 174 -1.33 -25.22 0.45
N GLY A 175 -1.59 -24.86 -0.81
CA GLY A 175 -2.54 -25.50 -1.72
C GLY A 175 -2.02 -25.51 -3.16
N ASP A 176 -2.92 -25.61 -4.13
CA ASP A 176 -2.57 -25.75 -5.54
C ASP A 176 -1.76 -24.56 -6.09
N LEU A 177 -0.64 -24.86 -6.78
CA LEU A 177 0.10 -23.88 -7.56
C LEU A 177 -0.37 -23.89 -9.02
N THR A 178 -1.10 -22.85 -9.44
CA THR A 178 -1.43 -22.61 -10.85
C THR A 178 -0.48 -21.58 -11.46
N VAL A 179 0.18 -21.91 -12.57
CA VAL A 179 1.08 -21.00 -13.30
C VAL A 179 0.47 -20.67 -14.67
N SER A 180 0.05 -19.42 -14.84
CA SER A 180 -0.60 -18.91 -16.06
C SER A 180 0.40 -18.22 -16.99
N GLY A 181 1.36 -18.98 -17.53
CA GLY A 181 2.37 -18.48 -18.48
C GLY A 181 2.88 -19.57 -19.41
N ASP A 182 3.64 -19.18 -20.44
CA ASP A 182 4.07 -20.09 -21.51
C ASP A 182 5.16 -21.10 -21.08
N THR A 183 5.87 -20.87 -19.97
CA THR A 183 6.97 -21.73 -19.54
C THR A 183 7.17 -21.68 -18.02
N THR A 184 7.32 -22.86 -17.42
CA THR A 184 7.82 -23.04 -16.05
C THR A 184 9.20 -23.68 -16.11
N THR A 185 10.20 -23.04 -15.51
CA THR A 185 11.58 -23.56 -15.46
C THR A 185 11.90 -24.05 -14.06
N LEU A 186 12.21 -25.34 -13.90
CA LEU A 186 12.67 -25.92 -12.64
C LEU A 186 14.14 -26.36 -12.79
N ASN A 187 15.04 -25.67 -12.10
CA ASN A 187 16.45 -26.06 -12.02
C ASN A 187 16.70 -26.86 -10.73
N THR A 188 16.39 -28.15 -10.77
CA THR A 188 16.55 -29.10 -9.66
C THR A 188 17.39 -30.29 -10.11
N ALA A 189 18.10 -30.92 -9.16
CA ALA A 189 18.78 -32.20 -9.40
C ALA A 189 17.78 -33.36 -9.56
N THR A 190 16.62 -33.27 -8.90
CA THR A 190 15.55 -34.28 -8.92
C THR A 190 14.20 -33.59 -8.98
N LEU A 191 13.32 -34.03 -9.88
CA LEU A 191 11.90 -33.70 -9.86
C LEU A 191 11.13 -34.91 -9.32
N GLU A 192 10.52 -34.75 -8.15
CA GLU A 192 9.63 -35.75 -7.55
C GLU A 192 8.18 -35.32 -7.79
N VAL A 193 7.33 -36.28 -8.17
CA VAL A 193 5.90 -36.07 -8.42
C VAL A 193 5.16 -37.21 -7.74
N GLU A 194 4.40 -36.90 -6.69
CA GLU A 194 3.60 -37.89 -5.94
C GLU A 194 2.30 -38.25 -6.66
N ASP A 195 1.83 -37.40 -7.58
CA ASP A 195 0.60 -37.61 -8.33
C ASP A 195 0.63 -38.86 -9.22
N ALA A 196 -0.48 -39.58 -9.25
CA ALA A 196 -0.64 -40.80 -10.05
C ALA A 196 -0.56 -40.56 -11.58
N THR A 197 -0.73 -39.32 -12.04
CA THR A 197 -0.68 -38.97 -13.47
C THR A 197 -0.08 -37.59 -13.72
N VAL A 198 0.77 -37.46 -14.74
CA VAL A 198 1.23 -36.18 -15.28
C VAL A 198 0.46 -35.87 -16.56
N VAL A 199 -0.27 -34.76 -16.59
CA VAL A 199 -1.09 -34.37 -17.74
C VAL A 199 -0.32 -33.41 -18.65
N LEU A 200 -0.06 -33.82 -19.89
CA LEU A 200 0.59 -33.00 -20.91
C LEU A 200 -0.42 -32.47 -21.94
N ALA A 201 -0.10 -31.35 -22.60
CA ALA A 201 -0.93 -30.70 -23.63
C ALA A 201 -2.40 -30.45 -23.24
N LYS A 202 -2.65 -30.15 -21.95
CA LYS A 202 -3.97 -29.73 -21.48
C LYS A 202 -4.33 -28.35 -22.04
N VAL A 203 -5.25 -28.34 -23.01
CA VAL A 203 -5.83 -27.14 -23.61
C VAL A 203 -7.36 -27.19 -23.49
N GLY A 204 -8.05 -26.05 -23.70
CA GLY A 204 -9.51 -25.96 -23.54
C GLY A 204 -10.33 -26.85 -24.50
N SER A 205 -9.73 -27.39 -25.56
CA SER A 205 -10.34 -28.37 -26.46
C SER A 205 -9.25 -29.29 -27.03
N PRO A 206 -8.88 -30.37 -26.31
CA PRO A 206 -7.76 -31.22 -26.68
C PRO A 206 -8.09 -32.09 -27.90
N THR A 207 -7.09 -32.28 -28.76
CA THR A 207 -7.13 -33.14 -29.95
C THR A 207 -5.80 -33.87 -30.14
N THR A 208 -5.75 -34.88 -31.01
CA THR A 208 -4.47 -35.49 -31.43
C THR A 208 -3.50 -34.49 -32.08
N THR A 209 -4.01 -33.36 -32.60
CA THR A 209 -3.16 -32.28 -33.11
C THR A 209 -2.57 -31.40 -32.02
N THR A 210 -3.34 -31.08 -30.96
CA THR A 210 -2.81 -30.28 -29.84
C THR A 210 -1.86 -31.07 -28.94
N GLY A 211 -1.99 -32.40 -28.91
CA GLY A 211 -1.06 -33.29 -28.19
C GLY A 211 0.23 -33.62 -28.94
N ASN A 212 0.38 -33.27 -30.22
CA ASN A 212 1.54 -33.67 -31.01
C ASN A 212 2.80 -32.87 -30.64
N GLY A 213 3.86 -33.58 -30.25
CA GLY A 213 5.07 -33.02 -29.66
C GLY A 213 4.99 -32.82 -28.14
N ALA A 214 3.90 -33.26 -27.49
CA ALA A 214 3.81 -33.26 -26.03
C ALA A 214 4.61 -34.43 -25.47
N GLY A 215 5.58 -34.16 -24.60
CA GLY A 215 6.52 -35.19 -24.16
C GLY A 215 7.55 -34.75 -23.14
N ILE A 216 8.60 -35.56 -23.03
CA ILE A 216 9.75 -35.39 -22.14
C ILE A 216 11.01 -35.39 -23.02
N ASN A 217 11.78 -34.30 -22.92
CA ASN A 217 13.07 -34.15 -23.60
C ASN A 217 14.23 -34.44 -22.65
N ILE A 218 15.23 -35.16 -23.14
CA ILE A 218 16.49 -35.46 -22.48
C ILE A 218 17.60 -34.81 -23.31
N TYR A 219 18.04 -33.63 -22.86
CA TYR A 219 19.14 -32.91 -23.49
C TYR A 219 20.47 -33.60 -23.18
N THR A 220 21.09 -34.22 -24.19
CA THR A 220 22.41 -34.84 -24.04
C THR A 220 23.57 -33.95 -24.53
N SER A 221 23.26 -32.79 -25.13
CA SER A 221 24.24 -31.77 -25.53
C SER A 221 23.72 -30.33 -25.32
N ALA A 222 24.63 -29.40 -25.06
CA ALA A 222 24.32 -28.01 -24.69
C ALA A 222 23.64 -27.19 -25.80
N THR A 223 23.68 -27.66 -27.05
CA THR A 223 23.02 -27.04 -28.21
C THR A 223 21.68 -27.69 -28.55
N GLY A 224 21.26 -28.73 -27.82
CA GLY A 224 20.06 -29.52 -28.12
C GLY A 224 20.15 -30.40 -29.37
N ALA A 225 21.28 -30.41 -30.08
CA ALA A 225 21.49 -31.17 -31.31
C ALA A 225 21.43 -32.70 -31.11
N ASP A 226 21.51 -33.17 -29.87
CA ASP A 226 21.45 -34.58 -29.48
C ASP A 226 20.32 -34.82 -28.46
N THR A 227 19.21 -34.10 -28.58
CA THR A 227 18.05 -34.31 -27.68
C THR A 227 17.41 -35.66 -27.97
N ALA A 228 17.36 -36.54 -26.98
CA ALA A 228 16.46 -37.70 -27.01
C ALA A 228 15.09 -37.28 -26.48
N GLU A 229 14.02 -37.88 -27.00
CA GLU A 229 12.65 -37.43 -26.72
C GLU A 229 11.72 -38.64 -26.58
N LEU A 230 10.85 -38.59 -25.57
CA LEU A 230 9.66 -39.42 -25.47
C LEU A 230 8.46 -38.50 -25.67
N ALA A 231 7.80 -38.58 -26.83
CA ALA A 231 6.70 -37.67 -27.16
C ALA A 231 5.51 -38.37 -27.80
N TRP A 232 4.34 -37.75 -27.65
CA TRP A 232 3.15 -38.11 -28.38
C TRP A 232 3.23 -37.55 -29.81
N VAL A 233 3.04 -38.42 -30.80
CA VAL A 233 3.17 -38.10 -32.22
C VAL A 233 1.88 -38.42 -32.95
N LYS A 234 1.42 -37.48 -33.78
CA LYS A 234 0.28 -37.68 -34.69
C LYS A 234 0.80 -38.20 -36.03
N ASP A 235 0.73 -39.50 -36.22
CA ASP A 235 1.02 -40.12 -37.52
C ASP A 235 -0.16 -39.94 -38.47
N GLN A 236 0.10 -39.39 -39.65
CA GLN A 236 -0.92 -39.20 -40.68
C GLN A 236 -1.13 -40.49 -41.51
N GLY A 237 -1.70 -41.54 -40.92
CA GLY A 237 -2.18 -42.66 -41.73
C GLY A 237 -2.74 -43.90 -41.01
N GLY A 238 -3.87 -44.40 -41.53
CA GLY A 238 -4.24 -45.83 -41.50
C GLY A 238 -4.86 -46.43 -40.23
N GLY A 239 -4.72 -45.81 -39.06
CA GLY A 239 -5.07 -46.44 -37.78
C GLY A 239 -5.69 -45.54 -36.71
N ASN A 240 -6.79 -44.83 -37.03
CA ASN A 240 -7.57 -43.95 -36.12
C ASN A 240 -6.80 -42.66 -35.72
N THR A 241 -7.26 -41.43 -35.98
CA THR A 241 -8.66 -40.95 -35.89
C THR A 241 -9.22 -40.08 -37.04
N ASP A 242 -8.48 -39.72 -38.10
CA ASP A 242 -9.10 -39.01 -39.26
C ASP A 242 -8.67 -39.49 -40.67
N GLY A 243 -7.56 -40.21 -40.81
CA GLY A 243 -7.35 -41.21 -41.86
C GLY A 243 -7.20 -40.71 -43.30
N THR A 244 -6.67 -39.50 -43.54
CA THR A 244 -6.50 -38.93 -44.90
C THR A 244 -5.05 -38.69 -45.37
N GLY A 245 -4.04 -39.09 -44.59
CA GLY A 245 -2.62 -39.00 -44.97
C GLY A 245 -1.97 -40.31 -45.45
N THR A 246 -0.75 -40.19 -45.99
CA THR A 246 0.01 -41.26 -46.64
C THR A 246 1.17 -41.83 -45.82
N ALA A 247 1.35 -41.42 -44.56
CA ALA A 247 2.43 -41.89 -43.70
C ALA A 247 1.98 -43.12 -42.88
N THR A 248 2.67 -44.25 -43.02
CA THR A 248 2.33 -45.50 -42.32
C THR A 248 2.96 -45.56 -40.93
N GLY A 249 2.19 -45.27 -39.87
CA GLY A 249 2.70 -45.26 -38.49
C GLY A 249 1.60 -45.37 -37.41
N LEU A 250 2.00 -45.37 -36.15
CA LEU A 250 1.11 -45.42 -34.98
C LEU A 250 0.96 -44.02 -34.38
N THR A 251 -0.24 -43.44 -34.39
CA THR A 251 -0.50 -42.28 -33.52
C THR A 251 -0.42 -42.74 -32.07
N GLY A 252 0.55 -42.21 -31.31
CA GLY A 252 0.91 -42.78 -30.02
C GLY A 252 2.17 -42.15 -29.42
N TRP A 253 2.75 -42.82 -28.43
CA TRP A 253 4.07 -42.48 -27.90
C TRP A 253 5.18 -43.00 -28.80
N HIS A 254 6.16 -42.15 -29.10
CA HIS A 254 7.36 -42.48 -29.87
C HIS A 254 8.61 -42.10 -29.08
N VAL A 255 9.72 -42.78 -29.38
CA VAL A 255 11.06 -42.41 -28.90
C VAL A 255 11.89 -41.90 -30.07
N ARG A 256 12.51 -40.73 -29.89
CA ARG A 256 13.57 -40.22 -30.79
C ARG A 256 14.94 -40.40 -30.15
N ASN A 257 15.92 -40.80 -30.95
CA ASN A 257 17.29 -41.01 -30.47
C ASN A 257 18.14 -39.73 -30.48
N ALA A 258 19.10 -39.67 -29.55
CA ALA A 258 20.11 -38.60 -29.46
C ALA A 258 21.21 -38.80 -30.51
N MET A 259 21.22 -37.98 -31.57
CA MET A 259 22.31 -37.92 -32.57
C MET A 259 22.37 -36.55 -33.26
N THR A 260 23.57 -35.99 -33.44
CA THR A 260 23.82 -34.65 -34.05
C THR A 260 23.23 -34.39 -35.44
N SER A 261 22.74 -35.44 -36.11
CA SER A 261 22.11 -35.39 -37.44
C SER A 261 21.33 -36.67 -37.68
N ASN A 262 20.24 -36.60 -38.43
CA ASN A 262 19.39 -37.74 -38.81
C ASN A 262 18.75 -38.47 -37.61
N HIS A 263 18.11 -37.72 -36.70
CA HIS A 263 17.25 -38.32 -35.68
C HIS A 263 16.27 -39.31 -36.32
N LEU A 264 16.14 -40.48 -35.71
CA LEU A 264 15.18 -41.50 -36.09
C LEU A 264 14.11 -41.59 -35.00
N GLU A 265 12.87 -41.69 -35.45
CA GLU A 265 11.67 -41.73 -34.64
C GLU A 265 11.08 -43.15 -34.70
N PHE A 266 10.82 -43.72 -33.52
CA PHE A 266 10.37 -45.10 -33.39
C PHE A 266 9.09 -45.16 -32.54
N PRO A 267 7.97 -45.71 -33.07
CA PRO A 267 6.75 -45.85 -32.29
C PRO A 267 6.93 -46.90 -31.18
N ILE A 268 6.41 -46.61 -29.99
CA ILE A 268 6.29 -47.59 -28.91
C ILE A 268 5.06 -48.45 -29.20
N ALA A 269 5.28 -49.63 -29.79
CA ALA A 269 4.24 -50.62 -30.00
C ALA A 269 3.80 -51.23 -28.66
N VAL A 270 2.52 -51.09 -28.33
CA VAL A 270 1.90 -51.77 -27.18
C VAL A 270 1.57 -53.22 -27.55
N MET A 271 1.79 -54.15 -26.63
CA MET A 271 1.36 -55.54 -26.78
C MET A 271 -0.03 -55.73 -26.17
N GLU A 272 -0.98 -56.23 -26.96
CA GLU A 272 -2.28 -56.69 -26.47
C GLU A 272 -2.19 -58.15 -26.01
N PHE A 273 -2.90 -58.50 -24.93
CA PHE A 273 -3.03 -59.87 -24.44
C PHE A 273 -4.47 -60.34 -24.58
N SER A 274 -4.66 -61.55 -25.09
CA SER A 274 -5.97 -62.17 -25.32
C SER A 274 -5.97 -63.64 -24.88
N THR A 275 -7.14 -64.16 -24.56
CA THR A 275 -7.37 -65.60 -24.31
C THR A 275 -8.15 -66.28 -25.44
N ASN A 276 -8.41 -65.57 -26.54
CA ASN A 276 -9.18 -66.07 -27.67
C ASN A 276 -8.23 -66.63 -28.73
N SER A 277 -8.12 -67.97 -28.77
CA SER A 277 -7.24 -68.84 -29.60
C SER A 277 -7.34 -68.66 -31.14
N THR A 278 -7.39 -67.43 -31.62
CA THR A 278 -7.59 -67.04 -33.02
C THR A 278 -6.87 -65.73 -33.30
N ALA A 279 -6.22 -65.62 -34.46
CA ALA A 279 -5.57 -64.39 -34.90
C ALA A 279 -6.49 -63.15 -34.76
N PRO A 280 -5.98 -62.01 -34.25
CA PRO A 280 -6.77 -60.79 -34.05
C PRO A 280 -7.45 -60.31 -35.32
N THR A 281 -8.68 -59.81 -35.19
CA THR A 281 -9.43 -59.20 -36.30
C THR A 281 -9.85 -57.78 -35.94
N GLY A 282 -9.60 -56.83 -36.86
CA GLY A 282 -9.91 -55.41 -36.66
C GLY A 282 -8.71 -54.49 -36.89
N LYS A 283 -8.94 -53.18 -36.81
CA LYS A 283 -7.93 -52.12 -37.09
C LYS A 283 -7.37 -51.44 -35.83
N ALA A 284 -7.82 -51.83 -34.64
CA ALA A 284 -7.72 -51.04 -33.41
C ALA A 284 -6.29 -50.68 -32.98
N ALA A 285 -5.30 -51.56 -33.22
CA ALA A 285 -3.94 -51.40 -32.71
C ALA A 285 -2.92 -50.77 -33.69
N GLY A 286 -3.34 -50.38 -34.90
CA GLY A 286 -2.44 -49.85 -35.95
C GLY A 286 -1.43 -50.88 -36.51
N ILE A 287 -0.55 -50.47 -37.43
CA ILE A 287 0.47 -51.37 -38.03
C ILE A 287 1.71 -51.42 -37.12
N GLY A 288 2.29 -52.61 -36.92
CA GLY A 288 3.44 -52.85 -36.04
C GLY A 288 3.06 -53.25 -34.61
N SER A 289 1.78 -53.27 -34.25
CA SER A 289 1.32 -53.77 -32.95
C SER A 289 1.60 -55.26 -32.77
N PHE A 290 1.96 -55.64 -31.54
CA PHE A 290 2.11 -57.02 -31.11
C PHE A 290 0.85 -57.50 -30.39
N HIS A 291 0.51 -58.78 -30.53
CA HIS A 291 -0.59 -59.39 -29.80
C HIS A 291 -0.18 -60.80 -29.37
N TYR A 292 -0.18 -61.07 -28.05
CA TYR A 292 0.11 -62.40 -27.51
C TYR A 292 -1.20 -63.07 -27.09
N ASP A 293 -1.52 -64.17 -27.74
CA ASP A 293 -2.68 -65.01 -27.45
C ASP A 293 -2.29 -66.10 -26.46
N THR A 294 -2.70 -65.94 -25.19
CA THR A 294 -2.47 -66.93 -24.13
C THR A 294 -3.38 -68.16 -24.26
N GLY A 295 -4.28 -68.18 -25.24
CA GLY A 295 -5.14 -69.32 -25.56
C GLY A 295 -4.53 -70.27 -26.58
N ASP A 296 -3.50 -69.85 -27.33
CA ASP A 296 -2.80 -70.69 -28.30
C ASP A 296 -1.26 -70.56 -28.30
N ASP A 297 -0.73 -69.76 -27.35
CA ASP A 297 0.68 -69.38 -27.13
C ASP A 297 1.39 -68.79 -28.36
N LYS A 298 0.67 -68.05 -29.21
CA LYS A 298 1.27 -67.36 -30.37
C LYS A 298 1.37 -65.86 -30.21
N LEU A 299 2.49 -65.33 -30.70
CA LEU A 299 2.70 -63.91 -30.94
C LEU A 299 2.29 -63.57 -32.39
N TYR A 300 1.28 -62.73 -32.53
CA TYR A 300 0.86 -62.13 -33.79
C TYR A 300 1.44 -60.72 -33.92
N ILE A 301 1.83 -60.34 -35.14
CA ILE A 301 2.30 -58.98 -35.47
C ILE A 301 1.38 -58.44 -36.57
N ARG A 302 0.85 -57.23 -36.39
CA ARG A 302 0.06 -56.60 -37.46
C ARG A 302 0.97 -56.00 -38.52
N THR A 303 1.00 -56.61 -39.71
CA THR A 303 1.86 -56.20 -40.84
C THR A 303 1.16 -55.34 -41.89
N ALA A 304 -0.17 -55.18 -41.80
CA ALA A 304 -1.04 -54.31 -42.64
C ALA A 304 -2.34 -53.95 -41.88
#